data_AF-A0A016QM74-F1
#
_entry.id   AF-A0A016QM74-F1
#
_cell.length_a   1.000
_cell.length_b   1.000
_cell.length_c   1.000
_cell.angle_alpha   90.00
_cell.angle_beta   90.00
_cell.angle_gamma   90.00
#
_symmetry.space_group_name_H-M   'P 1'
#
loop_
_entity.id
_entity.type
_entity.pdbx_description
1 polymer ?
#
loop_
_entity_poly.entity_id
_entity_poly.type
_entity_poly.pdbx_seq_one_letter_code
_entity_poly.pdbx_strand_id
1 'polypeptide(L)'
;MTRPRFQSSTESSKREWFSDLIGRTRFVVLIAVIAVLLVAFSLFLQGTILALQTIYSTWRDLFAAGGDTQTGSLSVQFLEVVSTMLKAVVFYIIGVGLYSLFIKPLNLTSALGVESLSDLEQKVVSVVVVILGVTFLEHFIRWEDPLETLYFAGAFALAGGALVFFQQVHRGRGGDLQQPEAKLRARRELFEHDTEQREIREEDVERAAQATSAKAEGKVGAEEGGG
;
A
#
# COMPACT_ATOMS: atom_id res chain seq x y z
N MET A 1 26.83 37.75 -49.50
CA MET A 1 27.16 37.29 -48.13
C MET A 1 26.15 36.25 -47.71
N THR A 2 26.50 34.96 -47.85
CA THR A 2 25.69 33.82 -47.42
C THR A 2 26.45 33.12 -46.30
N ARG A 3 25.86 33.06 -45.09
CA ARG A 3 26.47 32.46 -43.89
C ARG A 3 26.52 30.92 -44.01
N PRO A 4 27.54 30.25 -43.46
CA PRO A 4 27.68 28.80 -43.56
C PRO A 4 26.84 28.03 -42.54
N ARG A 5 26.69 26.74 -42.84
CA ARG A 5 25.75 25.75 -42.27
C ARG A 5 26.03 25.38 -40.82
N PHE A 6 24.94 25.05 -40.11
CA PHE A 6 24.91 24.28 -38.88
C PHE A 6 25.72 22.97 -39.01
N GLN A 7 26.60 22.70 -38.04
CA GLN A 7 27.08 21.35 -37.73
C GLN A 7 26.87 21.08 -36.24
N SER A 8 26.02 20.10 -35.94
CA SER A 8 26.03 19.37 -34.67
C SER A 8 25.53 17.96 -34.95
N SER A 9 26.45 17.05 -35.26
CA SER A 9 26.13 15.68 -35.68
C SER A 9 27.09 14.66 -35.06
N THR A 10 27.19 14.65 -33.73
CA THR A 10 28.04 13.67 -33.01
C THR A 10 27.47 13.13 -31.69
N GLU A 11 26.28 13.56 -31.24
CA GLU A 11 25.72 13.09 -29.96
C GLU A 11 24.69 11.94 -30.04
N SER A 12 24.21 11.54 -31.23
CA SER A 12 23.10 10.56 -31.34
C SER A 12 23.53 9.09 -31.11
N SER A 13 24.73 8.69 -31.53
CA SER A 13 25.17 7.29 -31.53
C SER A 13 25.35 6.69 -30.13
N LYS A 14 25.73 7.50 -29.13
CA LYS A 14 25.88 6.99 -27.75
C LYS A 14 24.54 6.63 -27.12
N ARG A 15 23.46 7.35 -27.44
CA ARG A 15 22.14 7.16 -26.82
C ARG A 15 21.47 5.85 -27.26
N GLU A 16 21.65 5.44 -28.51
CA GLU A 16 21.07 4.20 -29.07
C GLU A 16 21.68 2.94 -28.43
N TRP A 17 22.99 2.90 -28.21
CA TRP A 17 23.65 1.75 -27.56
C TRP A 17 23.32 1.64 -26.07
N PHE A 18 23.23 2.77 -25.34
CA PHE A 18 22.78 2.76 -23.94
C PHE A 18 21.31 2.32 -23.82
N SER A 19 20.43 2.71 -24.74
CA SER A 19 19.03 2.26 -24.72
C SER A 19 18.88 0.76 -24.97
N ASP A 20 19.69 0.17 -25.84
CA ASP A 20 19.68 -1.28 -26.09
C ASP A 20 20.21 -2.08 -24.89
N LEU A 21 21.24 -1.56 -24.22
CA LEU A 21 21.80 -2.17 -23.01
C LEU A 21 20.83 -2.11 -21.82
N ILE A 22 20.10 -1.00 -21.68
CA ILE A 22 19.03 -0.83 -20.68
C ILE A 22 17.80 -1.70 -21.04
N GLY A 23 17.50 -1.89 -22.33
CA GLY A 23 16.46 -2.82 -22.77
C GLY A 23 16.74 -4.26 -22.34
N ARG A 24 18.02 -4.67 -22.34
CA ARG A 24 18.48 -6.01 -21.93
C ARG A 24 18.28 -6.29 -20.43
N THR A 25 18.44 -5.29 -19.55
CA THR A 25 18.25 -5.48 -18.09
C THR A 25 16.79 -5.74 -17.74
N ARG A 26 15.84 -5.17 -18.49
CA ARG A 26 14.40 -5.41 -18.31
C ARG A 26 14.01 -6.87 -18.58
N PHE A 27 14.67 -7.55 -19.52
CA PHE A 27 14.39 -8.96 -19.81
C PHE A 27 14.83 -9.89 -18.67
N VAL A 28 15.93 -9.59 -17.98
CA VAL A 28 16.38 -10.38 -16.81
C VAL A 28 15.36 -10.27 -15.67
N VAL A 29 14.88 -9.06 -15.39
CA VAL A 29 13.85 -8.85 -14.36
C VAL A 29 12.53 -9.50 -14.74
N LEU A 30 12.15 -9.49 -16.02
CA LEU A 30 10.92 -10.15 -16.48
C LEU A 30 10.90 -11.65 -16.15
N ILE A 31 12.04 -12.34 -16.30
CA ILE A 31 12.16 -13.76 -15.92
C ILE A 31 11.92 -13.94 -14.42
N ALA A 32 12.51 -13.08 -13.58
CA ALA A 32 12.30 -13.13 -12.13
C ALA A 32 10.84 -12.86 -11.74
N VAL A 33 10.20 -11.87 -12.37
CA VAL A 33 8.78 -11.56 -12.15
C VAL A 33 7.90 -12.76 -12.50
N ILE A 34 8.12 -13.38 -13.66
CA ILE A 34 7.35 -14.56 -14.09
C ILE A 34 7.55 -15.71 -13.09
N ALA A 35 8.78 -15.95 -12.64
CA ALA A 35 9.06 -16.98 -11.65
C ALA A 35 8.31 -16.73 -10.32
N VAL A 36 8.34 -15.50 -9.81
CA VAL A 36 7.63 -15.12 -8.57
C VAL A 36 6.11 -15.29 -8.73
N LEU A 37 5.55 -14.90 -9.88
CA LEU A 37 4.12 -15.08 -10.16
C LEU A 37 3.74 -16.57 -10.28
N LEU A 38 4.60 -17.41 -10.85
CA LEU A 38 4.38 -18.86 -10.91
C LEU A 38 4.43 -19.50 -9.51
N VAL A 39 5.31 -19.03 -8.63
CA VAL A 39 5.34 -19.45 -7.22
C VAL A 39 4.04 -19.04 -6.53
N ALA A 40 3.60 -17.78 -6.69
CA ALA A 40 2.33 -17.32 -6.13
C ALA A 40 1.14 -18.17 -6.62
N PHE A 41 1.10 -18.45 -7.92
CA PHE A 41 0.07 -19.30 -8.52
C PHE A 41 0.09 -20.73 -7.97
N SER A 42 1.29 -21.32 -7.82
CA SER A 42 1.45 -22.65 -7.22
C SER A 42 0.98 -22.69 -5.77
N LEU A 43 1.28 -21.65 -4.99
CA LEU A 43 0.79 -21.50 -3.61
C LEU A 43 -0.73 -21.33 -3.55
N PHE A 44 -1.35 -20.61 -4.50
CA PHE A 44 -2.81 -20.53 -4.59
C PHE A 44 -3.43 -21.89 -4.87
N LEU A 45 -2.87 -22.66 -5.81
CA LEU A 45 -3.34 -24.02 -6.10
C LEU A 45 -3.19 -24.92 -4.86
N GLN A 46 -2.02 -24.94 -4.24
CA GLN A 46 -1.75 -25.73 -3.04
C GLN A 46 -2.69 -25.33 -1.90
N GLY A 47 -2.84 -24.04 -1.62
CA GLY A 47 -3.73 -23.52 -0.59
C GLY A 47 -5.19 -23.89 -0.87
N THR A 48 -5.62 -23.85 -2.14
CA THR A 48 -6.98 -24.25 -2.53
C THR A 48 -7.21 -25.73 -2.31
N ILE A 49 -6.24 -26.58 -2.68
CA ILE A 49 -6.32 -28.03 -2.45
C ILE A 49 -6.37 -28.34 -0.95
N LEU A 50 -5.49 -27.73 -0.15
CA LEU A 50 -5.50 -27.88 1.31
C LEU A 50 -6.84 -27.44 1.91
N ALA A 51 -7.39 -26.31 1.44
CA ALA A 51 -8.68 -25.80 1.91
C ALA A 51 -9.81 -26.81 1.62
N LEU A 52 -9.87 -27.32 0.39
CA LEU A 52 -10.88 -28.30 -0.01
C LEU A 52 -10.76 -29.59 0.80
N GLN A 53 -9.54 -30.09 1.02
CA GLN A 53 -9.30 -31.28 1.83
C GLN A 53 -9.74 -31.08 3.29
N THR A 54 -9.37 -29.94 3.89
CA THR A 54 -9.71 -29.60 5.28
C THR A 54 -11.22 -29.43 5.47
N ILE A 55 -11.89 -28.79 4.50
CA ILE A 55 -13.34 -28.65 4.52
C ILE A 55 -13.99 -30.03 4.39
N TYR A 56 -13.57 -30.84 3.41
CA TYR A 56 -14.14 -32.15 3.18
C TYR A 56 -13.98 -33.08 4.40
N SER A 57 -12.80 -33.13 5.01
CA SER A 57 -12.57 -33.92 6.24
C SER A 57 -13.43 -33.45 7.40
N THR A 58 -13.55 -32.13 7.59
CA THR A 58 -14.39 -31.55 8.65
C THR A 58 -15.86 -31.95 8.47
N TRP A 59 -16.42 -31.78 7.26
CA TRP A 59 -17.82 -32.17 7.00
C TRP A 59 -18.04 -33.67 7.14
N ARG A 60 -17.10 -34.48 6.63
CA ARG A 60 -17.12 -35.95 6.78
C ARG A 60 -17.22 -36.34 8.25
N ASP A 61 -16.34 -35.80 9.08
CA ASP A 61 -16.26 -36.18 10.49
C ASP A 61 -17.49 -35.69 11.28
N LEU A 62 -18.04 -34.51 10.95
CA LEU A 62 -19.29 -34.02 11.52
C LEU A 62 -20.50 -34.91 11.19
N PHE A 63 -20.61 -35.38 9.95
CA PHE A 63 -21.72 -36.24 9.54
C PHE A 63 -21.55 -37.71 9.96
N ALA A 64 -20.31 -38.20 10.07
CA ALA A 64 -20.03 -39.61 10.37
C ALA A 64 -19.87 -39.92 11.86
N ALA A 65 -19.37 -38.98 12.68
CA ALA A 65 -18.93 -39.26 14.06
C ALA A 65 -19.82 -38.68 15.17
N GLY A 66 -20.94 -38.04 14.87
CA GLY A 66 -21.90 -37.64 15.92
C GLY A 66 -21.34 -36.67 16.98
N GLY A 67 -20.28 -35.91 16.67
CA GLY A 67 -19.85 -34.75 17.46
C GLY A 67 -18.57 -34.89 18.29
N ASP A 68 -17.87 -36.02 18.28
CA ASP A 68 -16.63 -36.19 19.05
C ASP A 68 -15.38 -35.84 18.22
N THR A 69 -15.36 -34.63 17.67
CA THR A 69 -14.22 -34.12 16.90
C THR A 69 -13.21 -33.43 17.81
N GLN A 70 -11.94 -33.89 17.76
CA GLN A 70 -10.82 -33.23 18.42
C GLN A 70 -10.61 -31.82 17.85
N THR A 71 -11.25 -30.83 18.48
CA THR A 71 -11.31 -29.42 18.06
C THR A 71 -9.92 -28.79 17.88
N GLY A 72 -8.93 -29.20 18.67
CA GLY A 72 -7.55 -28.71 18.58
C GLY A 72 -6.87 -28.99 17.23
N SER A 73 -7.13 -30.15 16.63
CA SER A 73 -6.53 -30.53 15.34
C SER A 73 -7.12 -29.74 14.15
N LEU A 74 -8.38 -29.31 14.27
CA LEU A 74 -9.08 -28.56 13.23
C LEU A 74 -8.54 -27.14 13.15
N SER A 75 -8.45 -26.43 14.28
CA SER A 75 -7.93 -25.05 14.32
C SER A 75 -6.54 -24.92 13.69
N VAL A 76 -5.70 -25.92 13.91
CA VAL A 76 -4.35 -26.02 13.35
C VAL A 76 -4.39 -26.18 11.82
N GLN A 77 -5.23 -27.05 11.29
CA GLN A 77 -5.38 -27.24 9.83
C GLN A 77 -5.93 -25.98 9.15
N PHE A 78 -6.90 -25.30 9.78
CA PHE A 78 -7.40 -24.02 9.27
C PHE A 78 -6.32 -22.93 9.28
N LEU A 79 -5.48 -22.88 10.32
CA LEU A 79 -4.37 -21.94 10.37
C LEU A 79 -3.36 -22.20 9.24
N GLU A 80 -3.06 -23.45 8.92
CA GLU A 80 -2.19 -23.82 7.81
C GLU A 80 -2.75 -23.41 6.45
N VAL A 81 -4.06 -23.57 6.24
CA VAL A 81 -4.76 -23.09 5.03
C VAL A 81 -4.64 -21.57 4.89
N VAL A 82 -4.96 -20.84 5.97
CA VAL A 82 -4.91 -19.37 5.99
C VAL A 82 -3.47 -18.88 5.78
N SER A 83 -2.49 -19.50 6.42
CA SER A 83 -1.08 -19.13 6.30
C SER A 83 -0.56 -19.33 4.87
N THR A 84 -0.95 -20.43 4.23
CA THR A 84 -0.57 -20.75 2.85
C THR A 84 -1.20 -19.78 1.85
N MET A 85 -2.49 -19.46 2.01
CA MET A 85 -3.17 -18.48 1.16
C MET A 85 -2.61 -17.07 1.34
N LEU A 86 -2.26 -16.67 2.57
CA LEU A 86 -1.66 -15.38 2.84
C LEU A 86 -0.29 -15.25 2.16
N LYS A 87 0.55 -16.29 2.23
CA LYS A 87 1.81 -16.38 1.47
C LYS A 87 1.54 -16.19 -0.03
N ALA A 88 0.56 -16.88 -0.60
CA ALA A 88 0.22 -16.78 -2.03
C ALA A 88 -0.11 -15.34 -2.47
N VAL A 89 -1.00 -14.67 -1.73
CA VAL A 89 -1.39 -13.26 -1.99
C VAL A 89 -0.19 -12.33 -1.94
N VAL A 90 0.71 -12.58 -1.00
CA VAL A 90 1.90 -11.77 -0.83
C VAL A 90 2.85 -11.92 -2.01
N PHE A 91 3.19 -13.15 -2.38
CA PHE A 91 4.07 -13.39 -3.51
C PHE A 91 3.46 -12.80 -4.79
N TYR A 92 2.13 -12.83 -4.92
CA TYR A 92 1.43 -12.15 -6.00
C TYR A 92 1.62 -10.63 -5.96
N ILE A 93 1.40 -9.95 -4.82
CA ILE A 93 1.61 -8.51 -4.67
C ILE A 93 3.07 -8.13 -4.95
N ILE A 94 4.03 -8.92 -4.48
CA ILE A 94 5.46 -8.71 -4.74
C ILE A 94 5.75 -8.85 -6.25
N GLY A 95 5.25 -9.90 -6.90
CA GLY A 95 5.43 -10.12 -8.33
C GLY A 95 4.83 -8.99 -9.18
N VAL A 96 3.61 -8.55 -8.84
CA VAL A 96 2.95 -7.41 -9.50
C VAL A 96 3.68 -6.09 -9.22
N GLY A 97 4.19 -5.89 -8.01
CA GLY A 97 5.00 -4.73 -7.64
C GLY A 97 6.32 -4.66 -8.42
N LEU A 98 7.04 -5.79 -8.51
CA LEU A 98 8.24 -5.92 -9.34
C LEU A 98 7.93 -5.65 -10.82
N TYR A 99 6.82 -6.18 -11.33
CA TYR A 99 6.39 -5.92 -12.69
C TYR A 99 6.16 -4.42 -12.93
N SER A 100 5.42 -3.78 -12.03
CA SER A 100 5.05 -2.38 -12.16
C SER A 100 6.27 -1.46 -12.17
N LEU A 101 7.23 -1.76 -11.29
CA LEU A 101 8.41 -0.94 -11.07
C LEU A 101 9.45 -1.02 -12.19
N PHE A 102 9.60 -2.19 -12.81
CA PHE A 102 10.64 -2.40 -13.84
C PHE A 102 10.11 -2.40 -15.27
N ILE A 103 8.82 -2.62 -15.49
CA ILE A 103 8.27 -2.84 -16.85
C ILE A 103 7.31 -1.74 -17.25
N LYS A 104 6.21 -1.59 -16.51
CA LYS A 104 5.17 -0.61 -16.83
C LYS A 104 4.39 -0.25 -15.57
N PRO A 105 4.23 1.04 -15.26
CA PRO A 105 3.42 1.44 -14.11
C PRO A 105 1.98 0.95 -14.29
N LEU A 106 1.49 0.21 -13.30
CA LEU A 106 0.10 -0.23 -13.21
C LEU A 106 -0.66 0.69 -12.25
N ASN A 107 -1.90 1.08 -12.60
CA ASN A 107 -2.78 1.87 -11.72
C ASN A 107 -3.04 1.20 -10.36
N LEU A 108 -2.97 -0.14 -10.28
CA LEU A 108 -3.11 -0.89 -9.03
C LEU A 108 -2.02 -0.56 -8.01
N THR A 109 -0.79 -0.28 -8.46
CA THR A 109 0.35 0.02 -7.58
C THR A 109 0.29 1.41 -6.98
N SER A 110 -0.30 2.41 -7.66
CA SER A 110 -0.51 3.74 -7.08
C SER A 110 -1.57 3.70 -5.97
N ALA A 111 -2.59 2.84 -6.10
CA ALA A 111 -3.55 2.59 -5.03
C ALA A 111 -2.93 1.83 -3.84
N LEU A 112 -1.87 1.05 -4.06
CA LEU A 112 -1.14 0.28 -3.04
C LEU A 112 0.08 1.02 -2.45
N GLY A 113 0.39 2.22 -2.94
CA GLY A 113 1.50 3.07 -2.49
C GLY A 113 2.90 2.48 -2.75
N VAL A 114 3.07 1.69 -3.82
CA VAL A 114 4.38 1.14 -4.19
C VAL A 114 4.90 1.94 -5.38
N GLU A 115 5.72 2.95 -5.10
CA GLU A 115 6.27 3.86 -6.11
C GLU A 115 7.79 3.68 -6.31
N SER A 116 8.44 2.97 -5.40
CA SER A 116 9.90 2.80 -5.39
C SER A 116 10.37 1.37 -5.07
N LEU A 117 11.63 1.06 -5.37
CA LEU A 117 12.29 -0.18 -4.97
C LEU A 117 12.32 -0.35 -3.45
N SER A 118 12.51 0.74 -2.72
CA SER A 118 12.48 0.74 -1.26
C SER A 118 11.10 0.37 -0.70
N ASP A 119 10.02 0.79 -1.35
CA ASP A 119 8.66 0.42 -0.90
C ASP A 119 8.42 -1.07 -1.09
N LEU A 120 8.91 -1.61 -2.20
CA LEU A 120 8.82 -3.03 -2.49
C LEU A 120 9.66 -3.85 -1.51
N GLU A 121 10.90 -3.45 -1.24
CA GLU A 121 11.78 -4.07 -0.24
C GLU A 121 11.12 -4.07 1.14
N GLN A 122 10.58 -2.94 1.57
CA GLN A 122 9.87 -2.84 2.85
C GLN A 122 8.63 -3.73 2.90
N LYS A 123 7.88 -3.87 1.79
CA LYS A 123 6.74 -4.78 1.71
C LYS A 123 7.18 -6.25 1.82
N VAL A 124 8.26 -6.63 1.13
CA VAL A 124 8.83 -7.98 1.21
C VAL A 124 9.23 -8.30 2.66
N VAL A 125 10.01 -7.43 3.30
CA VAL A 125 10.43 -7.61 4.70
C VAL A 125 9.23 -7.69 5.64
N SER A 126 8.25 -6.81 5.47
CA SER A 126 7.01 -6.82 6.26
C SER A 126 6.30 -8.16 6.19
N VAL A 127 6.29 -8.80 5.02
CA VAL A 127 5.63 -10.09 4.90
C VAL A 127 6.49 -11.24 5.41
N VAL A 128 7.81 -11.21 5.22
CA VAL A 128 8.68 -12.22 5.85
C VAL A 128 8.42 -12.27 7.36
N VAL A 129 8.25 -11.11 8.01
CA VAL A 129 7.86 -11.02 9.43
C VAL A 129 6.50 -11.66 9.70
N VAL A 130 5.50 -11.44 8.85
CA VAL A 130 4.17 -12.07 8.97
C VAL A 130 4.26 -13.60 8.81
N ILE A 131 5.00 -14.09 7.82
CA ILE A 131 5.19 -15.53 7.56
C ILE A 131 5.87 -16.18 8.76
N LEU A 132 6.91 -15.53 9.28
CA LEU A 132 7.56 -15.92 10.51
C LEU A 132 6.52 -16.03 11.64
N GLY A 133 5.75 -14.95 11.91
CA GLY A 133 4.76 -14.94 12.99
C GLY A 133 3.72 -16.06 12.89
N VAL A 134 3.19 -16.31 11.69
CA VAL A 134 2.20 -17.39 11.51
C VAL A 134 2.85 -18.78 11.65
N THR A 135 4.08 -18.96 11.16
CA THR A 135 4.82 -20.23 11.34
C THR A 135 5.07 -20.51 12.81
N PHE A 136 5.39 -19.47 13.59
CA PHE A 136 5.54 -19.60 15.04
C PHE A 136 4.24 -19.98 15.72
N LEU A 137 3.13 -19.33 15.38
CA LEU A 137 1.82 -19.65 15.93
C LEU A 137 1.40 -21.09 15.58
N GLU A 138 1.65 -21.54 14.36
CA GLU A 138 1.37 -22.91 13.92
C GLU A 138 2.15 -23.94 14.74
N HIS A 139 3.46 -23.72 14.95
CA HIS A 139 4.28 -24.58 15.78
C HIS A 139 3.85 -24.55 17.26
N PHE A 140 3.54 -23.36 17.79
CA PHE A 140 3.13 -23.18 19.18
C PHE A 140 1.81 -23.89 19.51
N ILE A 141 0.84 -23.90 18.58
CA ILE A 141 -0.42 -24.62 18.79
C ILE A 141 -0.20 -26.15 18.70
N ARG A 142 0.75 -26.61 17.88
CA ARG A 142 1.14 -28.02 17.72
C ARG A 142 2.14 -28.53 18.77
N TRP A 143 2.49 -27.73 19.77
CA TRP A 143 3.57 -28.06 20.70
C TRP A 143 3.37 -29.40 21.42
N GLU A 144 4.43 -30.20 21.46
CA GLU A 144 4.48 -31.48 22.19
C GLU A 144 5.53 -31.44 23.29
N ASP A 145 6.74 -30.93 22.98
CA ASP A 145 7.83 -30.75 23.93
C ASP A 145 8.01 -29.26 24.33
N PRO A 146 7.86 -28.92 25.61
CA PRO A 146 8.09 -27.56 26.11
C PRO A 146 9.50 -27.03 25.86
N LEU A 147 10.54 -27.88 25.93
CA LEU A 147 11.93 -27.46 25.75
C LEU A 147 12.24 -27.17 24.29
N GLU A 148 11.79 -28.03 23.38
CA GLU A 148 11.94 -27.80 21.94
C GLU A 148 11.22 -26.51 21.52
N THR A 149 9.99 -26.34 22.02
CA THR A 149 9.20 -25.12 21.76
C THR A 149 9.91 -23.87 22.27
N LEU A 150 10.58 -23.94 23.43
CA LEU A 150 11.36 -22.82 23.97
C LEU A 150 12.57 -22.49 23.08
N TYR A 151 13.30 -23.50 22.58
CA TYR A 151 14.41 -23.28 21.66
C TYR A 151 13.93 -22.69 20.33
N PHE A 152 12.82 -23.19 19.80
CA PHE A 152 12.20 -22.66 18.60
C PHE A 152 11.74 -21.21 18.79
N ALA A 153 11.08 -20.90 19.90
CA ALA A 153 10.68 -19.53 20.27
C ALA A 153 11.89 -18.60 20.42
N GLY A 154 12.99 -19.09 21.01
CA GLY A 154 14.23 -18.32 21.16
C GLY A 154 14.88 -18.00 19.81
N ALA A 155 15.01 -18.99 18.93
CA ALA A 155 15.51 -18.80 17.56
C ALA A 155 14.60 -17.84 16.77
N PHE A 156 13.29 -18.00 16.92
CA PHE A 156 12.28 -17.15 16.30
C PHE A 156 12.39 -15.69 16.77
N ALA A 157 12.49 -15.46 18.08
CA ALA A 157 12.62 -14.13 18.66
C ALA A 157 13.91 -13.44 18.21
N LEU A 158 15.01 -14.19 18.08
CA LEU A 158 16.26 -13.66 17.54
C LEU A 158 16.14 -13.29 16.06
N ALA A 159 15.62 -14.19 15.22
CA ALA A 159 15.47 -13.93 13.78
C ALA A 159 14.46 -12.81 13.49
N GLY A 160 13.27 -12.89 14.10
CA GLY A 160 12.22 -11.89 13.99
C GLY A 160 12.64 -10.55 14.58
N GLY A 161 13.29 -10.57 15.75
CA GLY A 161 13.85 -9.37 16.39
C GLY A 161 14.91 -8.69 15.53
N ALA A 162 15.83 -9.44 14.93
CA ALA A 162 16.82 -8.90 14.00
C ALA A 162 16.18 -8.26 12.76
N LEU A 163 15.15 -8.90 12.18
CA LEU A 163 14.41 -8.34 11.04
C LEU A 163 13.64 -7.08 11.41
N VAL A 164 12.94 -7.07 12.54
CA VAL A 164 12.17 -5.91 13.01
C VAL A 164 13.10 -4.75 13.34
N PHE A 165 14.25 -5.03 13.98
CA PHE A 165 15.27 -4.03 14.24
C PHE A 165 15.83 -3.45 12.93
N PHE A 166 16.18 -4.31 11.97
CA PHE A 166 16.62 -3.88 10.64
C PHE A 166 15.58 -2.98 9.96
N GLN A 167 14.31 -3.37 10.02
CA GLN A 167 13.19 -2.61 9.46
C GLN A 167 13.01 -1.26 10.18
N GLN A 168 13.17 -1.21 11.51
CA GLN A 168 13.02 0.03 12.29
C GLN A 168 14.15 1.02 11.99
N VAL A 169 15.39 0.53 11.84
CA VAL A 169 16.54 1.34 11.45
C VAL A 169 16.36 1.93 10.05
N HIS A 170 15.81 1.15 9.10
CA HIS A 170 15.60 1.59 7.72
C HIS A 170 14.29 2.34 7.48
N ARG A 171 13.28 2.19 8.36
CA ARG A 171 11.99 2.91 8.28
C ARG A 171 12.13 4.42 8.45
N GLY A 172 13.19 4.90 9.11
CA GLY A 172 13.44 6.32 9.36
C GLY A 172 13.66 7.18 8.11
N ARG A 173 13.65 6.61 6.90
CA ARG A 173 14.03 7.33 5.67
C ARG A 173 12.97 7.36 4.55
N GLY A 174 11.83 6.67 4.69
CA GLY A 174 10.92 6.43 3.55
C GLY A 174 9.42 6.70 3.72
N GLY A 175 8.90 7.03 4.90
CA GLY A 175 7.45 6.92 5.14
C GLY A 175 6.60 8.18 5.12
N ASP A 176 7.08 9.32 5.64
CA ASP A 176 6.13 10.28 6.25
C ASP A 176 6.41 11.76 5.96
N LEU A 177 7.27 12.07 4.98
CA LEU A 177 7.67 13.46 4.70
C LEU A 177 6.89 14.14 3.55
N GLN A 178 6.17 13.40 2.69
CA GLN A 178 5.44 14.03 1.58
C GLN A 178 3.99 14.42 1.89
N GLN A 179 3.33 13.68 2.80
CA GLN A 179 1.95 14.00 3.18
C GLN A 179 1.77 15.23 4.10
N PRO A 180 2.69 15.58 5.03
CA PRO A 180 2.50 16.74 5.88
C PRO A 180 2.54 18.05 5.10
N GLU A 181 3.43 18.21 4.11
CA GLU A 181 3.48 19.46 3.32
C GLU A 181 2.25 19.65 2.44
N ALA A 182 1.76 18.60 1.77
CA ALA A 182 0.57 18.71 0.91
C ALA A 182 -0.67 19.08 1.72
N LYS A 183 -0.85 18.48 2.91
CA LYS A 183 -1.96 18.82 3.82
C LYS A 183 -1.79 20.21 4.44
N LEU A 184 -0.57 20.63 4.77
CA LEU A 184 -0.29 21.97 5.30
C LEU A 184 -0.48 23.06 4.24
N ARG A 185 -0.11 22.79 2.98
CA ARG A 185 -0.36 23.68 1.84
C ARG A 185 -1.85 23.77 1.52
N ALA A 186 -2.53 22.63 1.39
CA ALA A 186 -3.98 22.61 1.18
C ALA A 186 -4.73 23.33 2.32
N ARG A 187 -4.28 23.16 3.57
CA ARG A 187 -4.82 23.89 4.72
C ARG A 187 -4.53 25.40 4.59
N ARG A 188 -3.29 25.79 4.29
CA ARG A 188 -2.88 27.20 4.14
C ARG A 188 -3.64 27.89 2.99
N GLU A 189 -3.79 27.24 1.84
CA GLU A 189 -4.58 27.72 0.70
C GLU A 189 -6.06 27.88 1.05
N LEU A 190 -6.63 26.95 1.83
CA LEU A 190 -8.01 27.07 2.33
C LEU A 190 -8.20 28.26 3.29
N PHE A 191 -7.17 28.57 4.09
CA PHE A 191 -7.18 29.71 5.02
C PHE A 191 -6.88 31.06 4.34
N GLU A 192 -6.20 31.06 3.19
CA GLU A 192 -5.79 32.28 2.48
C GLU A 192 -6.93 32.82 1.59
N HIS A 193 -7.78 31.94 1.04
CA HIS A 193 -8.95 32.33 0.24
C HIS A 193 -10.16 32.84 1.05
N ASP A 194 -10.23 32.62 2.36
CA ASP A 194 -11.33 33.13 3.20
C ASP A 194 -11.13 34.60 3.64
N THR A 195 -9.99 35.21 3.29
CA THR A 195 -9.64 36.59 3.63
C THR A 195 -9.63 37.57 2.45
N GLU A 196 -10.19 37.20 1.29
CA GLU A 196 -10.47 38.18 0.22
C GLU A 196 -11.62 39.13 0.63
N GLN A 197 -11.20 40.25 1.23
CA GLN A 197 -11.71 41.61 1.03
C GLN A 197 -13.20 41.72 0.65
N ARG A 198 -14.07 41.81 1.66
CA ARG A 198 -15.23 42.70 1.55
C ARG A 198 -14.70 44.13 1.59
N GLU A 199 -14.27 44.65 0.44
CA GLU A 199 -14.09 46.08 0.23
C GLU A 199 -15.47 46.73 0.37
N ILE A 200 -15.78 47.21 1.58
CA ILE A 200 -16.97 48.04 1.77
C ILE A 200 -16.61 49.39 1.15
N ARG A 201 -17.00 49.59 -0.12
CA ARG A 201 -16.89 50.88 -0.78
C ARG A 201 -17.66 51.91 0.06
N GLU A 202 -17.17 53.14 0.15
CA GLU A 202 -17.83 54.21 0.90
C GLU A 202 -19.32 54.38 0.48
N GLU A 203 -19.62 54.04 -0.77
CA GLU A 203 -20.97 53.96 -1.37
C GLU A 203 -21.92 53.00 -0.61
N ASP A 204 -21.41 51.86 -0.13
CA ASP A 204 -22.19 50.86 0.60
C ASP A 204 -22.41 51.28 2.06
N VAL A 205 -21.47 52.04 2.64
CA VAL A 205 -21.64 52.66 3.96
C VAL A 205 -22.68 53.77 3.90
N GLU A 206 -22.67 54.59 2.85
CA GLU A 206 -23.68 55.63 2.63
C GLU A 206 -25.07 55.03 2.36
N ARG A 207 -25.17 53.95 1.58
CA ARG A 207 -26.44 53.23 1.38
C ARG A 207 -26.97 52.62 2.67
N ALA A 208 -26.10 52.05 3.51
CA ALA A 208 -26.49 51.54 4.83
C ALA A 208 -26.91 52.67 5.79
N ALA A 209 -26.24 53.82 5.75
CA ALA A 209 -26.59 55.00 6.53
C ALA A 209 -27.96 55.58 6.10
N GLN A 210 -28.20 55.67 4.78
CA GLN A 210 -29.48 56.11 4.21
C GLN A 210 -30.62 55.11 4.50
N ALA A 211 -30.36 53.81 4.45
CA ALA A 211 -31.34 52.80 4.84
C ALA A 211 -31.68 52.88 6.35
N THR A 212 -30.70 53.22 7.19
CA THR A 212 -30.89 53.39 8.63
C THR A 212 -31.66 54.68 8.95
N SER A 213 -31.37 55.80 8.26
CA SER A 213 -32.13 57.04 8.43
C SER A 213 -33.54 56.94 7.86
N ALA A 214 -33.75 56.31 6.71
CA ALA A 214 -35.09 56.07 6.15
C ALA A 214 -35.96 55.16 7.03
N LYS A 215 -35.35 54.22 7.77
CA LYS A 215 -36.02 53.37 8.75
C LYS A 215 -36.34 54.13 10.05
N ALA A 216 -35.49 55.08 10.46
CA ALA A 216 -35.74 55.96 11.60
C ALA A 216 -36.83 57.01 11.32
N GLU A 217 -36.97 57.46 10.06
CA GLU A 217 -38.02 58.39 9.62
C GLU A 217 -39.35 57.69 9.27
N GLY A 218 -39.45 56.38 9.47
CA GLY A 218 -40.71 55.64 9.36
C GLY A 218 -41.32 55.56 7.96
N LYS A 219 -40.50 55.64 6.89
CA LYS A 219 -40.99 55.77 5.51
C LYS A 219 -40.82 54.55 4.58
N VAL A 220 -40.45 53.37 5.09
CA VAL A 220 -40.49 52.13 4.29
C VAL A 220 -41.12 50.99 5.08
N GLY A 221 -42.28 50.53 4.60
CA GLY A 221 -42.99 49.36 5.11
C GLY A 221 -42.18 48.09 4.90
N ALA A 222 -42.16 47.24 5.92
CA ALA A 222 -41.54 45.94 5.88
C ALA A 222 -42.38 44.99 5.02
N GLU A 223 -42.11 44.93 3.72
CA GLU A 223 -42.53 43.82 2.88
C GLU A 223 -41.57 43.67 1.70
N GLU A 224 -41.35 42.42 1.31
CA GLU A 224 -40.47 41.91 0.25
C GLU A 224 -38.99 41.68 0.57
N GLY A 225 -38.62 40.39 0.58
CA GLY A 225 -37.23 39.94 0.54
C GLY A 225 -36.96 38.58 1.19
N GLY A 226 -37.93 37.66 1.21
CA GLY A 226 -37.68 36.24 1.48
C GLY A 226 -37.47 35.50 0.18
N GLY A 227 -36.23 35.08 -0.08
CA GLY A 227 -35.81 34.23 -1.20
C GLY A 227 -34.44 33.66 -0.89
#